data_AF-A0A835X1U1-F1
#
_entry.id   AF-A0A835X1U1-F1
#
_cell.length_a   1.000
_cell.length_b   1.000
_cell.length_c   1.000
_cell.angle_alpha   90.00
_cell.angle_beta   90.00
_cell.angle_gamma   90.00
#
_symmetry.space_group_name_H-M   'P 1'
#
loop_
_entity.id
_entity.type
_entity.pdbx_description
1 polymer ?
#
loop_
_entity_poly.entity_id
_entity_poly.type
_entity_poly.pdbx_seq_one_letter_code
_entity_poly.pdbx_strand_id
1 'polypeptide(L)'
;MLKFQDKVALITGSGTGIGQAIAKKFVENGASVIILGRRKEPLEETEKILQKIISKVQSNAFVKIFSGVDVSDEKGINDMFDSLANANINVDVVVNNAGVSGPVTCFANDDLNEFKSTIGIHLTGTFWTSVQALKVMKKGGKIITISTFFTEERPLEQRPYRFRDPYTASQGAKNRLAEAMSWELIDKGIVSIATNPGPVHSDRIYKTVYPKAASEFLRVSGFEDLLPVEVESVNKELLLLLGEEESVIKDGITKAAENLAKTKGGDVKKLSETLSNLLTKIKNVAEKIQLNTSKMIADEQFLSQSQVAATILTLADDEMAKILNGKVIPGDRVFYPVRAHIAGATPNVHQPDLNGKSVLFTINATDKTDADRAEYLAQHVEKNGGKAVCIISEDTPKELQDSISGKFHSHVSDLKNPEEIQKWLETASKNMGEIIAVVNITGKVPEFSKLIDLSRKEWDALVDKFINIPATVIQRSFEYFIPGGGKDPRLYKDKRGVVMTIGPDLPVGKKISGSDRAKVEVFRGALRPFTTTVNQELSDVLKSKVRSFLVLPGTVDGKEPKNERIAQALNFFISENSPESAEVIFCVDEVR
;
A
#
# COMPACT_ATOMS: atom_id res chain seq x y z
N MET A 1 -14.20 33.61 -21.50
CA MET A 1 -14.64 32.20 -21.47
C MET A 1 -14.05 31.56 -20.22
N LEU A 2 -14.83 30.80 -19.45
CA LEU A 2 -14.29 30.11 -18.27
C LEU A 2 -13.27 29.06 -18.71
N LYS A 3 -12.25 28.81 -17.89
CA LYS A 3 -11.04 28.06 -18.27
C LYS A 3 -11.32 26.63 -18.75
N PHE A 4 -12.32 25.96 -18.16
CA PHE A 4 -12.74 24.60 -18.50
C PHE A 4 -14.16 24.57 -19.08
N GLN A 5 -14.60 25.67 -19.70
CA GLN A 5 -15.88 25.71 -20.40
C GLN A 5 -15.95 24.56 -21.43
N ASP A 6 -17.10 23.89 -21.48
CA ASP A 6 -17.39 22.76 -22.39
C ASP A 6 -16.51 21.51 -22.18
N LYS A 7 -15.78 21.44 -21.06
CA LYS A 7 -15.03 20.25 -20.63
C LYS A 7 -15.83 19.42 -19.64
N VAL A 8 -15.61 18.10 -19.65
CA VAL A 8 -16.20 17.18 -18.67
C VAL A 8 -15.12 16.58 -17.78
N ALA A 9 -15.25 16.75 -16.46
CA ALA A 9 -14.37 16.15 -15.47
C ALA A 9 -15.10 15.05 -14.66
N LEU A 10 -14.53 13.85 -14.61
CA LEU A 10 -15.00 12.75 -13.77
C LEU A 10 -14.12 12.66 -12.51
N ILE A 11 -14.73 12.67 -11.33
CA ILE A 11 -14.01 12.67 -10.05
C ILE A 11 -14.49 11.51 -9.18
N THR A 12 -13.61 10.55 -8.89
CA THR A 12 -13.95 9.42 -8.01
C THR A 12 -13.95 9.83 -6.54
N GLY A 13 -14.87 9.31 -5.73
CA GLY A 13 -14.94 9.60 -4.30
C GLY A 13 -15.25 11.07 -4.00
N SER A 14 -16.20 11.65 -4.72
CA SER A 14 -16.44 13.10 -4.77
C SER A 14 -17.62 13.60 -3.93
N GLY A 15 -18.26 12.73 -3.14
CA GLY A 15 -19.35 13.13 -2.24
C GLY A 15 -18.92 13.95 -1.02
N THR A 16 -17.64 13.88 -0.61
CA THR A 16 -17.10 14.66 0.53
C THR A 16 -15.63 15.00 0.32
N GLY A 17 -15.08 15.88 1.17
CA GLY A 17 -13.64 16.10 1.28
C GLY A 17 -12.97 16.64 0.00
N ILE A 18 -11.76 16.14 -0.28
CA ILE A 18 -10.93 16.55 -1.43
C ILE A 18 -11.69 16.39 -2.76
N GLY A 19 -12.36 15.26 -2.97
CA GLY A 19 -13.10 15.01 -4.22
C GLY A 19 -14.24 16.01 -4.43
N GLN A 20 -14.97 16.38 -3.36
CA GLN A 20 -15.99 17.43 -3.43
C GLN A 20 -15.37 18.80 -3.75
N ALA A 21 -14.24 19.14 -3.12
CA ALA A 21 -13.54 20.39 -3.38
C ALA A 21 -13.02 20.48 -4.83
N ILE A 22 -12.53 19.37 -5.39
CA ILE A 22 -12.13 19.27 -6.80
C ILE A 22 -13.32 19.50 -7.73
N ALA A 23 -14.45 18.82 -7.49
CA ALA A 23 -15.67 18.99 -8.28
C ALA A 23 -16.17 20.45 -8.26
N LYS A 24 -16.17 21.09 -7.08
CA LYS A 24 -16.48 22.53 -6.95
C LYS A 24 -15.55 23.36 -7.80
N LYS A 25 -14.24 23.09 -7.74
CA LYS A 25 -13.23 23.89 -8.45
C LYS A 25 -13.34 23.79 -9.97
N PHE A 26 -13.68 22.62 -10.50
CA PHE A 26 -13.96 22.43 -11.92
C PHE A 26 -15.21 23.19 -12.38
N VAL A 27 -16.31 23.10 -11.62
CA VAL A 27 -17.55 23.81 -11.92
C VAL A 27 -17.39 25.33 -11.82
N GLU A 28 -16.65 25.84 -10.83
CA GLU A 28 -16.26 27.26 -10.74
C GLU A 28 -15.56 27.76 -12.02
N ASN A 29 -14.93 26.84 -12.77
CA ASN A 29 -14.21 27.12 -14.01
C ASN A 29 -14.97 26.64 -15.26
N GLY A 30 -16.28 26.38 -15.15
CA GLY A 30 -17.17 26.13 -16.28
C GLY A 30 -17.20 24.69 -16.80
N ALA A 31 -16.54 23.75 -16.11
CA ALA A 31 -16.60 22.35 -16.49
C ALA A 31 -17.91 21.69 -16.04
N SER A 32 -18.45 20.82 -16.89
CA SER A 32 -19.40 19.80 -16.44
C SER A 32 -18.68 18.75 -15.61
N VAL A 33 -19.37 18.16 -14.63
CA VAL A 33 -18.76 17.21 -13.71
C VAL A 33 -19.58 15.94 -13.54
N ILE A 34 -18.87 14.82 -13.53
CA ILE A 34 -19.40 13.50 -13.18
C ILE A 34 -18.87 13.15 -11.80
N ILE A 35 -19.76 13.03 -10.83
CA ILE A 35 -19.41 12.68 -9.45
C ILE A 35 -19.87 11.26 -9.14
N LEU A 36 -19.01 10.50 -8.46
CA LEU A 36 -19.31 9.11 -8.10
C LEU A 36 -18.78 8.72 -6.72
N GLY A 37 -19.42 7.70 -6.16
CA GLY A 37 -19.05 7.06 -4.90
C GLY A 37 -20.16 6.20 -4.32
N ARG A 38 -19.84 5.51 -3.21
CA ARG A 38 -20.72 4.49 -2.62
C ARG A 38 -21.97 5.07 -1.95
N ARG A 39 -21.84 6.22 -1.28
CA ARG A 39 -22.92 6.81 -0.47
C ARG A 39 -23.72 7.80 -1.29
N LYS A 40 -25.03 7.61 -1.34
CA LYS A 40 -25.95 8.42 -2.15
C LYS A 40 -26.14 9.81 -1.56
N GLU A 41 -26.40 9.91 -0.27
CA GLU A 41 -26.78 11.18 0.39
C GLU A 41 -25.69 12.25 0.26
N PRO A 42 -24.39 11.97 0.53
CA PRO A 42 -23.35 12.99 0.35
C PRO A 42 -23.14 13.42 -1.11
N LEU A 43 -23.43 12.54 -2.08
CA LEU A 43 -23.36 12.89 -3.50
C LEU A 43 -24.50 13.83 -3.89
N GLU A 44 -25.72 13.61 -3.42
CA GLU A 44 -26.86 14.49 -3.67
C GLU A 44 -26.67 15.88 -3.02
N GLU A 45 -26.10 15.92 -1.81
CA GLU A 45 -25.70 17.19 -1.18
C GLU A 45 -24.64 17.92 -2.00
N THR A 46 -23.63 17.18 -2.47
CA THR A 46 -22.59 17.72 -3.36
C THR A 46 -23.20 18.27 -4.63
N GLU A 47 -24.07 17.52 -5.31
CA GLU A 47 -24.77 17.97 -6.52
C GLU A 47 -25.50 19.28 -6.30
N LYS A 48 -26.28 19.42 -5.21
CA LYS A 48 -26.97 20.68 -4.88
C LYS A 48 -26.01 21.85 -4.73
N ILE A 49 -24.82 21.63 -4.15
CA ILE A 49 -23.80 22.68 -4.03
C ILE A 49 -23.25 23.04 -5.41
N LEU A 50 -22.93 22.04 -6.24
CA LEU A 50 -22.38 22.25 -7.58
C LEU A 50 -23.38 23.00 -8.48
N GLN A 51 -24.65 22.63 -8.47
CA GLN A 51 -25.72 23.32 -9.20
C GLN A 51 -25.82 24.80 -8.83
N LYS A 52 -25.71 25.14 -7.54
CA LYS A 52 -25.67 26.55 -7.09
C LYS A 52 -24.47 27.31 -7.65
N ILE A 53 -23.30 26.66 -7.73
CA ILE A 53 -22.09 27.27 -8.29
C ILE A 53 -22.26 27.49 -9.80
N ILE A 54 -22.78 26.50 -10.54
CA ILE A 54 -23.08 26.61 -11.99
C ILE A 54 -23.93 27.85 -12.27
N SER A 55 -25.05 28.00 -11.56
CA SER A 55 -25.94 29.15 -11.69
C SER A 55 -25.23 30.47 -11.37
N LYS A 56 -24.38 30.49 -10.33
CA LYS A 56 -23.63 31.68 -9.91
C LYS A 56 -22.61 32.12 -10.97
N VAL A 57 -21.92 31.18 -11.61
CA VAL A 57 -20.92 31.50 -12.65
C VAL A 57 -21.52 31.60 -14.06
N GLN A 58 -22.85 31.46 -14.17
CA GLN A 58 -23.60 31.55 -15.44
C GLN A 58 -23.06 30.62 -16.53
N SER A 59 -22.64 29.41 -16.15
CA SER A 59 -22.16 28.39 -17.10
C SER A 59 -23.28 27.44 -17.51
N ASN A 60 -23.16 26.85 -18.70
CA ASN A 60 -24.03 25.77 -19.20
C ASN A 60 -23.55 24.37 -18.77
N ALA A 61 -22.63 24.30 -17.79
CA ALA A 61 -22.15 23.04 -17.23
C ALA A 61 -23.30 22.20 -16.63
N PHE A 62 -23.12 20.88 -16.60
CA PHE A 62 -24.05 19.96 -15.94
C PHE A 62 -23.36 19.16 -14.83
N VAL A 63 -24.16 18.59 -13.94
CA VAL A 63 -23.71 17.60 -12.94
C VAL A 63 -24.39 16.27 -13.27
N LYS A 64 -23.62 15.18 -13.32
CA LYS A 64 -24.14 13.81 -13.42
C LYS A 64 -23.63 13.00 -12.23
N ILE A 65 -24.53 12.24 -11.60
CA ILE A 65 -24.22 11.46 -10.39
C ILE A 65 -24.25 9.96 -10.66
N PHE A 66 -23.31 9.23 -10.06
CA PHE A 66 -23.33 7.76 -9.95
C PHE A 66 -23.11 7.33 -8.50
N SER A 67 -24.21 7.08 -7.80
CA SER A 67 -24.19 6.56 -6.42
C SER A 67 -24.11 5.02 -6.41
N GLY A 68 -23.64 4.44 -5.31
CA GLY A 68 -23.47 3.00 -5.16
C GLY A 68 -22.25 2.41 -5.88
N VAL A 69 -21.48 3.22 -6.62
CA VAL A 69 -20.28 2.76 -7.31
C VAL A 69 -19.11 2.66 -6.33
N ASP A 70 -18.61 1.43 -6.14
CA ASP A 70 -17.32 1.14 -5.52
C ASP A 70 -16.27 1.05 -6.63
N VAL A 71 -15.16 1.79 -6.50
CA VAL A 71 -14.09 1.78 -7.50
C VAL A 71 -13.37 0.44 -7.59
N SER A 72 -13.42 -0.37 -6.53
CA SER A 72 -12.86 -1.73 -6.53
C SER A 72 -13.78 -2.75 -7.21
N ASP A 73 -15.06 -2.44 -7.41
CA ASP A 73 -16.01 -3.33 -8.07
C ASP A 73 -15.88 -3.23 -9.60
N GLU A 74 -15.57 -4.35 -10.25
CA GLU A 74 -15.42 -4.41 -11.70
C GLU A 74 -16.72 -4.04 -12.42
N LYS A 75 -17.84 -4.65 -11.98
CA LYS A 75 -19.12 -4.53 -12.66
C LYS A 75 -19.65 -3.09 -12.55
N GLY A 76 -19.63 -2.51 -11.36
CA GLY A 76 -20.09 -1.14 -11.12
C GLY A 76 -19.33 -0.10 -11.96
N ILE A 77 -18.01 -0.27 -12.12
CA ILE A 77 -17.20 0.62 -12.96
C ILE A 77 -17.49 0.40 -14.45
N ASN A 78 -17.59 -0.86 -14.90
CA ASN A 78 -17.92 -1.18 -16.30
C ASN A 78 -19.28 -0.61 -16.70
N ASP A 79 -20.33 -0.90 -15.93
CA ASP A 79 -21.69 -0.44 -16.19
C ASP A 79 -21.77 1.10 -16.23
N MET A 80 -21.04 1.78 -15.33
CA MET A 80 -20.97 3.24 -15.31
C MET A 80 -20.37 3.78 -16.61
N PHE A 81 -19.19 3.30 -17.03
CA PHE A 81 -18.54 3.79 -18.23
C PHE A 81 -19.27 3.39 -19.52
N ASP A 82 -19.91 2.23 -19.56
CA ASP A 82 -20.76 1.82 -20.69
C ASP A 82 -21.97 2.73 -20.81
N SER A 83 -22.57 3.15 -19.69
CA SER A 83 -23.66 4.13 -19.70
C SER A 83 -23.21 5.50 -20.24
N LEU A 84 -21.98 5.92 -19.95
CA LEU A 84 -21.40 7.18 -20.46
C LEU A 84 -21.11 7.09 -21.96
N ALA A 85 -20.56 5.96 -22.41
CA ALA A 85 -20.30 5.68 -23.82
C ALA A 85 -21.61 5.66 -24.62
N ASN A 86 -22.64 4.97 -24.13
CA ASN A 86 -23.97 4.92 -24.76
C ASN A 86 -24.64 6.30 -24.82
N ALA A 87 -24.37 7.16 -23.85
CA ALA A 87 -24.83 8.55 -23.84
C ALA A 87 -23.97 9.49 -24.70
N ASN A 88 -22.93 8.98 -25.38
CA ASN A 88 -21.95 9.76 -26.16
C ASN A 88 -21.28 10.88 -25.33
N ILE A 89 -21.10 10.66 -24.03
CA ILE A 89 -20.42 11.62 -23.15
C ILE A 89 -18.92 11.45 -23.32
N ASN A 90 -18.23 12.52 -23.74
CA ASN A 90 -16.78 12.58 -23.77
C ASN A 90 -16.26 13.10 -22.43
N VAL A 91 -15.33 12.39 -21.80
CA VAL A 91 -14.65 12.82 -20.57
C VAL A 91 -13.28 13.40 -20.93
N ASP A 92 -13.03 14.65 -20.55
CA ASP A 92 -11.75 15.33 -20.79
C ASP A 92 -10.75 15.10 -19.66
N VAL A 93 -11.22 14.99 -18.43
CA VAL A 93 -10.39 14.83 -17.23
C VAL A 93 -10.93 13.74 -16.34
N VAL A 94 -10.10 12.78 -15.97
CA VAL A 94 -10.40 11.79 -14.92
C VAL A 94 -9.52 12.08 -13.73
N VAL A 95 -10.13 12.22 -12.55
CA VAL A 95 -9.41 12.40 -11.29
C VAL A 95 -9.63 11.17 -10.41
N ASN A 96 -8.60 10.34 -10.31
CA ASN A 96 -8.54 9.19 -9.40
C ASN A 96 -8.24 9.69 -7.98
N ASN A 97 -9.31 10.00 -7.24
CA ASN A 97 -9.27 10.56 -5.87
C ASN A 97 -9.81 9.58 -4.81
N ALA A 98 -10.66 8.63 -5.19
CA ALA A 98 -11.28 7.69 -4.25
C ALA A 98 -10.23 6.96 -3.39
N GLY A 99 -10.54 6.78 -2.12
CA GLY A 99 -9.65 6.11 -1.19
C GLY A 99 -10.21 6.03 0.23
N VAL A 100 -9.74 5.04 0.98
CA VAL A 100 -10.07 4.80 2.38
C VAL A 100 -8.85 4.94 3.27
N SER A 101 -9.02 5.00 4.61
CA SER A 101 -7.88 4.91 5.53
C SER A 101 -7.15 3.57 5.40
N GLY A 102 -7.92 2.50 5.15
CA GLY A 102 -7.45 1.15 5.40
C GLY A 102 -7.33 0.87 6.89
N PRO A 103 -6.76 -0.29 7.25
CA PRO A 103 -6.36 -0.61 8.61
C PRO A 103 -5.37 0.45 9.13
N VAL A 104 -5.44 0.70 10.44
CA VAL A 104 -4.52 1.59 11.16
C VAL A 104 -4.02 0.87 12.41
N THR A 105 -3.18 -0.15 12.19
CA THR A 105 -2.58 -1.00 13.21
C THR A 105 -1.21 -1.50 12.71
N CYS A 106 -0.36 -2.05 13.57
CA CYS A 106 0.88 -2.71 13.12
C CYS A 106 0.57 -3.79 12.08
N PHE A 107 1.40 -3.94 11.05
CA PHE A 107 1.20 -4.94 9.99
C PHE A 107 1.03 -6.38 10.52
N ALA A 108 1.73 -6.71 11.62
CA ALA A 108 1.61 -7.99 12.32
C ALA A 108 0.20 -8.29 12.87
N ASN A 109 -0.59 -7.26 13.16
CA ASN A 109 -1.96 -7.36 13.67
C ASN A 109 -3.02 -7.06 12.59
N ASP A 110 -2.60 -6.72 11.37
CA ASP A 110 -3.50 -6.33 10.29
C ASP A 110 -4.34 -7.52 9.79
N ASP A 111 -5.60 -7.29 9.43
CA ASP A 111 -6.43 -8.27 8.74
C ASP A 111 -6.05 -8.26 7.26
N LEU A 112 -5.54 -9.40 6.76
CA LEU A 112 -5.15 -9.54 5.35
C LEU A 112 -6.31 -9.27 4.38
N ASN A 113 -7.57 -9.44 4.78
CA ASN A 113 -8.72 -9.06 3.96
C ASN A 113 -8.89 -7.54 3.89
N GLU A 114 -8.68 -6.82 4.99
CA GLU A 114 -8.67 -5.35 4.99
C GLU A 114 -7.46 -4.79 4.22
N PHE A 115 -6.30 -5.47 4.30
CA PHE A 115 -5.14 -5.20 3.45
C PHE A 115 -5.52 -5.30 1.97
N LYS A 116 -6.04 -6.47 1.54
CA LYS A 116 -6.46 -6.73 0.14
C LYS A 116 -7.52 -5.72 -0.32
N SER A 117 -8.51 -5.42 0.52
CA SER A 117 -9.55 -4.40 0.24
C SER A 117 -8.94 -3.01 0.03
N THR A 118 -7.96 -2.63 0.85
CA THR A 118 -7.26 -1.34 0.71
C THR A 118 -6.47 -1.26 -0.60
N ILE A 119 -5.76 -2.33 -0.98
CA ILE A 119 -5.12 -2.43 -2.30
C ILE A 119 -6.15 -2.34 -3.42
N GLY A 120 -7.26 -3.08 -3.31
CA GLY A 120 -8.34 -3.10 -4.28
C GLY A 120 -8.96 -1.72 -4.53
N ILE A 121 -9.20 -0.93 -3.47
CA ILE A 121 -9.78 0.41 -3.59
C ILE A 121 -8.76 1.40 -4.17
N HIS A 122 -7.55 1.44 -3.61
CA HIS A 122 -6.58 2.48 -3.98
C HIS A 122 -5.91 2.18 -5.31
N LEU A 123 -5.39 0.98 -5.50
CA LEU A 123 -4.60 0.62 -6.66
C LEU A 123 -5.49 0.08 -7.79
N THR A 124 -6.18 -1.04 -7.55
CA THR A 124 -7.01 -1.67 -8.59
C THR A 124 -8.13 -0.74 -9.05
N GLY A 125 -8.79 -0.04 -8.14
CA GLY A 125 -9.83 0.92 -8.51
C GLY A 125 -9.32 2.12 -9.32
N THR A 126 -8.11 2.59 -9.03
CA THR A 126 -7.44 3.63 -9.85
C THR A 126 -7.16 3.10 -11.25
N PHE A 127 -6.53 1.93 -11.35
CA PHE A 127 -6.19 1.30 -12.63
C PHE A 127 -7.45 1.04 -13.46
N TRP A 128 -8.44 0.38 -12.89
CA TRP A 128 -9.64 -0.04 -13.62
C TRP A 128 -10.50 1.15 -14.04
N THR A 129 -10.65 2.16 -13.18
CA THR A 129 -11.31 3.43 -13.57
C THR A 129 -10.61 4.06 -14.76
N SER A 130 -9.28 4.11 -14.74
CA SER A 130 -8.48 4.67 -15.81
C SER A 130 -8.59 3.90 -17.13
N VAL A 131 -8.57 2.57 -17.10
CA VAL A 131 -8.73 1.72 -18.29
C VAL A 131 -10.14 1.91 -18.89
N GLN A 132 -11.18 1.84 -18.04
CA GLN A 132 -12.56 1.99 -18.51
C GLN A 132 -12.87 3.40 -19.01
N ALA A 133 -12.20 4.42 -18.48
CA ALA A 133 -12.31 5.79 -19.00
C ALA A 133 -11.86 5.93 -20.45
N LEU A 134 -10.96 5.06 -20.94
CA LEU A 134 -10.50 5.11 -22.33
C LEU A 134 -11.64 4.89 -23.34
N LYS A 135 -12.77 4.29 -22.93
CA LYS A 135 -13.98 4.16 -23.75
C LYS A 135 -14.63 5.50 -24.09
N VAL A 136 -14.42 6.51 -23.23
CA VAL A 136 -15.09 7.82 -23.29
C VAL A 136 -14.13 9.00 -23.35
N MET A 137 -12.82 8.75 -23.38
CA MET A 137 -11.79 9.78 -23.51
C MET A 137 -11.30 9.87 -24.96
N LYS A 138 -10.98 11.10 -25.39
CA LYS A 138 -10.37 11.39 -26.71
C LYS A 138 -8.97 11.97 -26.55
N LYS A 139 -8.28 12.16 -27.68
CA LYS A 139 -7.00 12.88 -27.75
C LYS A 139 -7.09 14.21 -27.01
N GLY A 140 -6.11 14.48 -26.16
CA GLY A 140 -6.08 15.63 -25.26
C GLY A 140 -6.69 15.36 -23.89
N GLY A 141 -7.18 14.16 -23.60
CA GLY A 141 -7.66 13.78 -22.27
C GLY A 141 -6.55 13.72 -21.22
N LYS A 142 -6.89 13.89 -19.94
CA LYS A 142 -5.96 13.80 -18.80
C LYS A 142 -6.47 12.85 -17.74
N ILE A 143 -5.58 12.02 -17.25
CA ILE A 143 -5.77 11.19 -16.06
C ILE A 143 -4.88 11.75 -14.98
N ILE A 144 -5.50 12.21 -13.89
CA ILE A 144 -4.81 12.77 -12.73
C ILE A 144 -5.04 11.86 -11.54
N THR A 145 -3.96 11.30 -11.02
CA THR A 145 -4.00 10.36 -9.89
C THR A 145 -3.54 11.06 -8.62
N ILE A 146 -4.40 11.09 -7.61
CA ILE A 146 -4.03 11.63 -6.29
C ILE A 146 -3.46 10.51 -5.45
N SER A 147 -2.19 10.64 -5.08
CA SER A 147 -1.46 9.69 -4.26
C SER A 147 -1.17 10.30 -2.88
N THR A 148 0.06 10.20 -2.37
CA THR A 148 0.44 10.76 -1.07
C THR A 148 1.93 11.01 -0.94
N PHE A 149 2.28 12.08 -0.22
CA PHE A 149 3.68 12.40 0.07
C PHE A 149 4.44 11.33 0.86
N PHE A 150 3.76 10.47 1.62
CA PHE A 150 4.38 9.34 2.31
C PHE A 150 4.96 8.28 1.36
N THR A 151 4.67 8.38 0.07
CA THR A 151 5.21 7.48 -0.97
C THR A 151 5.94 8.25 -2.06
N GLU A 152 6.26 9.52 -1.80
CA GLU A 152 7.14 10.29 -2.67
C GLU A 152 8.51 9.60 -2.70
N GLU A 153 9.03 9.42 -3.90
CA GLU A 153 10.28 8.73 -4.09
C GLU A 153 11.43 9.71 -4.28
N ARG A 154 12.42 9.57 -3.42
CA ARG A 154 13.70 10.25 -3.52
C ARG A 154 14.80 9.19 -3.63
N PRO A 155 15.92 9.48 -4.30
CA PRO A 155 17.04 8.54 -4.37
C PRO A 155 17.41 8.05 -2.97
N LEU A 156 17.45 6.72 -2.80
CA LEU A 156 17.82 6.02 -1.56
C LEU A 156 16.86 6.18 -0.37
N GLU A 157 15.94 7.13 -0.43
CA GLU A 157 15.07 7.52 0.67
C GLU A 157 13.67 6.93 0.49
N GLN A 158 13.04 6.61 1.61
CA GLN A 158 11.64 6.21 1.72
C GLN A 158 11.04 6.89 2.96
N ARG A 159 9.76 7.23 2.91
CA ARG A 159 9.04 7.90 4.02
C ARG A 159 8.08 6.90 4.67
N PRO A 160 8.55 6.08 5.62
CA PRO A 160 7.68 5.11 6.27
C PRO A 160 6.51 5.81 6.96
N TYR A 161 5.33 5.18 6.89
CA TYR A 161 4.13 5.70 7.52
C TYR A 161 3.50 4.63 8.40
N ARG A 162 4.04 4.50 9.61
CA ARG A 162 3.64 3.48 10.59
C ARG A 162 2.12 3.35 10.69
N PHE A 163 1.69 2.11 10.77
CA PHE A 163 0.34 1.59 10.85
C PHE A 163 -0.45 1.70 9.55
N ARG A 164 0.20 2.01 8.43
CA ARG A 164 -0.45 2.32 7.15
C ARG A 164 0.14 1.51 5.99
N ASP A 165 0.53 0.27 6.26
CA ASP A 165 1.25 -0.61 5.31
C ASP A 165 0.52 -0.84 3.98
N PRO A 166 -0.75 -1.29 3.92
CA PRO A 166 -1.45 -1.42 2.64
C PRO A 166 -1.68 -0.07 1.94
N TYR A 167 -1.80 1.02 2.72
CA TYR A 167 -1.93 2.36 2.15
C TYR A 167 -0.62 2.78 1.48
N THR A 168 0.53 2.64 2.13
CA THR A 168 1.82 2.99 1.52
C THR A 168 2.15 2.10 0.34
N ALA A 169 1.84 0.79 0.40
CA ALA A 169 1.98 -0.13 -0.73
C ALA A 169 1.16 0.35 -1.94
N SER A 170 -0.13 0.60 -1.76
CA SER A 170 -1.01 1.02 -2.87
C SER A 170 -0.67 2.40 -3.43
N GLN A 171 -0.30 3.38 -2.60
CA GLN A 171 0.05 4.73 -3.10
C GLN A 171 1.41 4.75 -3.84
N GLY A 172 2.39 3.96 -3.39
CA GLY A 172 3.65 3.80 -4.11
C GLY A 172 3.44 3.18 -5.49
N ALA A 173 2.58 2.15 -5.56
CA ALA A 173 2.18 1.56 -6.83
C ALA A 173 1.47 2.56 -7.76
N LYS A 174 0.59 3.42 -7.23
CA LYS A 174 -0.11 4.46 -8.02
C LYS A 174 0.82 5.49 -8.65
N ASN A 175 1.89 5.88 -7.95
CA ASN A 175 2.89 6.80 -8.50
C ASN A 175 3.53 6.21 -9.77
N ARG A 176 3.91 4.94 -9.69
CA ARG A 176 4.50 4.17 -10.79
C ARG A 176 3.50 3.81 -11.88
N LEU A 177 2.25 3.57 -11.52
CA LEU A 177 1.17 3.34 -12.47
C LEU A 177 0.93 4.58 -13.36
N ALA A 178 0.95 5.78 -12.77
CA ALA A 178 0.78 7.01 -13.54
C ALA A 178 1.91 7.20 -14.57
N GLU A 179 3.16 6.86 -14.19
CA GLU A 179 4.30 6.85 -15.09
C GLU A 179 4.16 5.79 -16.19
N ALA A 180 3.80 4.54 -15.85
CA ALA A 180 3.60 3.46 -16.81
C ALA A 180 2.52 3.80 -17.84
N MET A 181 1.37 4.29 -17.38
CA MET A 181 0.29 4.74 -18.25
C MET A 181 0.70 5.92 -19.16
N SER A 182 1.60 6.79 -18.70
CA SER A 182 2.09 7.90 -19.53
C SER A 182 2.85 7.44 -20.78
N TRP A 183 3.49 6.26 -20.71
CA TRP A 183 4.11 5.61 -21.86
C TRP A 183 3.06 4.92 -22.73
N GLU A 184 2.12 4.21 -22.12
CA GLU A 184 1.16 3.36 -22.82
C GLU A 184 0.06 4.14 -23.55
N LEU A 185 -0.19 5.39 -23.15
CA LEU A 185 -1.25 6.26 -23.68
C LEU A 185 -0.78 7.29 -24.71
N ILE A 186 0.50 7.28 -25.10
CA ILE A 186 1.08 8.24 -26.06
C ILE A 186 0.34 8.19 -27.40
N ASP A 187 0.06 7.00 -27.90
CA ASP A 187 -0.65 6.77 -29.17
C ASP A 187 -2.10 7.27 -29.14
N LYS A 188 -2.74 7.26 -27.98
CA LYS A 188 -4.08 7.84 -27.74
C LYS A 188 -4.04 9.35 -27.53
N GLY A 189 -2.86 9.93 -27.34
CA GLY A 189 -2.68 11.35 -27.02
C GLY A 189 -3.34 11.75 -25.69
N ILE A 190 -3.36 10.84 -24.72
CA ILE A 190 -3.89 11.06 -23.37
C ILE A 190 -2.70 11.20 -22.40
N VAL A 191 -2.80 12.17 -21.49
CA VAL A 191 -1.79 12.47 -20.48
C VAL A 191 -2.10 11.74 -19.18
N SER A 192 -1.08 11.24 -18.50
CA SER A 192 -1.17 10.64 -17.18
C SER A 192 -0.22 11.35 -16.21
N ILE A 193 -0.75 11.87 -15.11
CA ILE A 193 0.00 12.64 -14.09
C ILE A 193 -0.42 12.13 -12.71
N ALA A 194 0.51 12.04 -11.77
CA ALA A 194 0.21 11.84 -10.36
C ALA A 194 0.57 13.08 -9.54
N THR A 195 -0.03 13.22 -8.35
CA THR A 195 0.37 14.22 -7.37
C THR A 195 0.35 13.66 -5.95
N ASN A 196 1.30 14.11 -5.13
CA ASN A 196 1.53 13.64 -3.78
C ASN A 196 1.22 14.75 -2.76
N PRO A 197 -0.07 15.00 -2.44
CA PRO A 197 -0.40 15.99 -1.43
C PRO A 197 0.16 15.59 -0.05
N GLY A 198 0.58 16.61 0.70
CA GLY A 198 0.87 16.51 2.13
C GLY A 198 -0.37 16.20 2.99
N PRO A 199 -0.28 16.31 4.32
CA PRO A 199 -1.45 16.22 5.20
C PRO A 199 -2.49 17.28 4.84
N VAL A 200 -3.77 16.88 4.81
CA VAL A 200 -4.90 17.73 4.40
C VAL A 200 -5.92 17.85 5.54
N HIS A 201 -6.28 19.08 5.92
CA HIS A 201 -7.34 19.37 6.88
C HIS A 201 -8.64 18.66 6.49
N SER A 202 -9.03 17.66 7.28
CA SER A 202 -10.23 16.84 7.04
C SER A 202 -10.66 16.09 8.29
N ASP A 203 -11.96 15.83 8.42
CA ASP A 203 -12.52 14.95 9.46
C ASP A 203 -11.84 13.59 9.47
N ARG A 204 -11.45 13.07 8.31
CA ARG A 204 -10.73 11.80 8.19
C ARG A 204 -9.42 11.78 8.98
N ILE A 205 -8.63 12.85 8.90
CA ILE A 205 -7.37 12.90 9.67
C ILE A 205 -7.66 13.01 11.18
N TYR A 206 -8.59 13.89 11.57
CA TYR A 206 -8.83 14.23 12.98
C TYR A 206 -9.66 13.22 13.76
N LYS A 207 -10.65 12.61 13.11
CA LYS A 207 -11.59 11.68 13.76
C LYS A 207 -11.24 10.23 13.51
N THR A 208 -10.37 9.93 12.54
CA THR A 208 -10.05 8.53 12.17
C THR A 208 -8.57 8.23 12.23
N VAL A 209 -7.74 8.87 11.40
CA VAL A 209 -6.34 8.40 11.21
C VAL A 209 -5.49 8.63 12.47
N TYR A 210 -5.43 9.86 12.99
CA TYR A 210 -4.60 10.14 14.17
C TYR A 210 -5.11 9.48 15.45
N PRO A 211 -6.42 9.44 15.74
CA PRO A 211 -6.91 8.71 16.90
C PRO A 211 -6.68 7.21 16.82
N LYS A 212 -6.86 6.57 15.65
CA LYS A 212 -6.54 5.15 15.50
C LYS A 212 -5.04 4.88 15.67
N ALA A 213 -4.18 5.71 15.10
CA ALA A 213 -2.73 5.57 15.31
C ALA A 213 -2.34 5.76 16.79
N ALA A 214 -2.94 6.74 17.48
CA ALA A 214 -2.75 6.94 18.92
C ALA A 214 -3.22 5.73 19.74
N SER A 215 -4.38 5.18 19.40
CA SER A 215 -4.93 3.96 19.99
C SER A 215 -4.00 2.76 19.79
N GLU A 216 -3.45 2.58 18.58
CA GLU A 216 -2.47 1.52 18.31
C GLU A 216 -1.18 1.69 19.12
N PHE A 217 -0.67 2.92 19.24
CA PHE A 217 0.48 3.18 20.12
C PHE A 217 0.22 2.74 21.56
N LEU A 218 -0.98 3.00 22.10
CA LEU A 218 -1.34 2.59 23.46
C LEU A 218 -1.57 1.08 23.58
N ARG A 219 -2.07 0.44 22.52
CA ARG A 219 -2.15 -1.03 22.44
C ARG A 219 -0.76 -1.66 22.55
N VAL A 220 0.23 -1.10 21.85
CA VAL A 220 1.61 -1.61 21.84
C VAL A 220 2.36 -1.27 23.12
N SER A 221 2.28 -0.01 23.60
CA SER A 221 3.02 0.42 24.78
C SER A 221 2.43 -0.09 26.11
N GLY A 222 1.19 -0.58 26.08
CA GLY A 222 0.38 -0.87 27.26
C GLY A 222 -0.34 0.38 27.78
N PHE A 223 -1.46 0.15 28.46
CA PHE A 223 -2.24 1.19 29.12
C PHE A 223 -2.88 0.65 30.40
N GLU A 224 -2.49 1.23 31.54
CA GLU A 224 -2.96 0.82 32.87
C GLU A 224 -2.91 -0.72 33.05
N ASP A 225 -4.01 -1.34 33.46
CA ASP A 225 -4.15 -2.79 33.69
C ASP A 225 -4.78 -3.55 32.50
N LEU A 226 -4.93 -2.87 31.36
CA LEU A 226 -5.48 -3.48 30.14
C LEU A 226 -4.41 -4.26 29.36
N LEU A 227 -4.78 -5.46 28.93
CA LEU A 227 -4.03 -6.24 27.97
C LEU A 227 -4.19 -5.64 26.55
N PRO A 228 -3.22 -5.84 25.64
CA PRO A 228 -3.33 -5.34 24.26
C PRO A 228 -4.63 -5.72 23.55
N VAL A 229 -5.08 -6.97 23.70
CA VAL A 229 -6.35 -7.47 23.13
C VAL A 229 -7.59 -6.79 23.74
N GLU A 230 -7.52 -6.38 25.01
CA GLU A 230 -8.60 -5.66 25.68
C GLU A 230 -8.63 -4.21 25.21
N VAL A 231 -7.46 -3.55 25.09
CA VAL A 231 -7.33 -2.21 24.48
C VAL A 231 -7.91 -2.21 23.07
N GLU A 232 -7.56 -3.20 22.24
CA GLU A 232 -8.11 -3.33 20.89
C GLU A 232 -9.63 -3.49 20.90
N SER A 233 -10.16 -4.38 21.75
CA SER A 233 -11.59 -4.65 21.83
C SER A 233 -12.38 -3.40 22.20
N VAL A 234 -11.97 -2.67 23.24
CA VAL A 234 -12.70 -1.47 23.70
C VAL A 234 -12.55 -0.31 22.72
N ASN A 235 -11.44 -0.21 21.98
CA ASN A 235 -11.23 0.87 21.01
C ASN A 235 -12.22 0.85 19.84
N LYS A 236 -12.82 -0.31 19.52
CA LYS A 236 -13.91 -0.40 18.54
C LYS A 236 -15.14 0.42 18.96
N GLU A 237 -15.37 0.56 20.26
CA GLU A 237 -16.44 1.38 20.84
C GLU A 237 -15.95 2.79 21.16
N LEU A 238 -14.80 2.94 21.84
CA LEU A 238 -14.31 4.22 22.33
C LEU A 238 -14.00 5.23 21.22
N LEU A 239 -13.45 4.78 20.09
CA LEU A 239 -13.10 5.68 18.99
C LEU A 239 -14.33 6.30 18.32
N LEU A 240 -15.50 5.68 18.43
CA LEU A 240 -16.77 6.22 17.93
C LEU A 240 -17.28 7.38 18.79
N LEU A 241 -16.80 7.51 20.03
CA LEU A 241 -17.19 8.57 20.97
C LEU A 241 -16.39 9.87 20.74
N LEU A 242 -15.41 9.86 19.83
CA LEU A 242 -14.56 11.03 19.57
C LEU A 242 -15.32 12.13 18.84
N GLY A 243 -15.49 13.26 19.53
CA GLY A 243 -16.20 14.43 19.00
C GLY A 243 -17.70 14.41 19.28
N GLU A 244 -18.18 13.45 20.06
CA GLU A 244 -19.55 13.43 20.60
C GLU A 244 -19.70 14.32 21.84
N GLU A 245 -20.95 14.60 22.22
CA GLU A 245 -21.30 15.34 23.44
C GLU A 245 -20.92 14.58 24.72
N GLU A 246 -20.65 15.30 25.82
CA GLU A 246 -20.14 14.71 27.08
C GLU A 246 -21.05 13.62 27.66
N SER A 247 -22.38 13.78 27.56
CA SER A 247 -23.35 12.78 28.00
C SER A 247 -23.23 11.48 27.19
N VAL A 248 -23.11 11.58 25.86
CA VAL A 248 -22.95 10.44 24.95
C VAL A 248 -21.64 9.73 25.19
N ILE A 249 -20.56 10.48 25.43
CA ILE A 249 -19.25 9.92 25.79
C ILE A 249 -19.35 9.10 27.08
N LYS A 250 -19.97 9.66 28.12
CA LYS A 250 -20.10 8.99 29.43
C LYS A 250 -20.92 7.69 29.34
N ASP A 251 -22.05 7.73 28.65
CA ASP A 251 -22.92 6.56 28.46
C ASP A 251 -22.22 5.49 27.61
N GLY A 252 -21.53 5.91 26.54
CA GLY A 252 -20.74 5.02 25.68
C GLY A 252 -19.59 4.34 26.41
N ILE A 253 -18.85 5.08 27.25
CA ILE A 253 -17.78 4.52 28.10
C ILE A 253 -18.35 3.48 29.08
N THR A 254 -19.48 3.80 29.72
CA THR A 254 -20.13 2.88 30.68
C THR A 254 -20.52 1.57 29.99
N LYS A 255 -21.11 1.65 28.79
CA LYS A 255 -21.46 0.48 27.98
C LYS A 255 -20.24 -0.35 27.58
N ALA A 256 -19.16 0.30 27.14
CA ALA A 256 -17.92 -0.39 26.81
C ALA A 256 -17.30 -1.09 28.04
N ALA A 257 -17.37 -0.46 29.22
CA ALA A 257 -16.92 -1.03 30.47
C ALA A 257 -17.76 -2.24 30.91
N GLU A 258 -19.08 -2.18 30.75
CA GLU A 258 -19.97 -3.33 30.97
C GLU A 258 -19.64 -4.51 30.04
N ASN A 259 -19.34 -4.24 28.76
CA ASN A 259 -18.95 -5.27 27.80
C ASN A 259 -17.60 -5.90 28.16
N LEU A 260 -16.62 -5.08 28.56
CA LEU A 260 -15.32 -5.57 29.03
C LEU A 260 -15.47 -6.38 30.32
N ALA A 261 -16.29 -5.94 31.27
CA ALA A 261 -16.54 -6.66 32.52
C ALA A 261 -17.13 -8.06 32.29
N LYS A 262 -17.93 -8.26 31.24
CA LYS A 262 -18.46 -9.60 30.87
C LYS A 262 -17.36 -10.58 30.46
N THR A 263 -16.22 -10.10 29.97
CA THR A 263 -15.12 -10.94 29.44
C THR A 263 -13.93 -11.03 30.40
N LYS A 264 -13.49 -9.90 30.96
CA LYS A 264 -12.37 -9.80 31.93
C LYS A 264 -12.81 -10.01 33.37
N GLY A 265 -14.09 -9.81 33.69
CA GLY A 265 -14.55 -9.57 35.06
C GLY A 265 -14.18 -8.17 35.54
N GLY A 266 -14.51 -7.86 36.80
CA GLY A 266 -14.14 -6.61 37.45
C GLY A 266 -15.30 -5.64 37.70
N ASP A 267 -14.98 -4.56 38.40
CA ASP A 267 -15.95 -3.52 38.77
C ASP A 267 -16.15 -2.54 37.61
N VAL A 268 -17.40 -2.43 37.13
CA VAL A 268 -17.76 -1.58 35.97
C VAL A 268 -17.36 -0.12 36.21
N LYS A 269 -17.48 0.39 37.44
CA LYS A 269 -17.12 1.78 37.73
C LYS A 269 -15.62 2.03 37.58
N LYS A 270 -14.77 1.13 38.08
CA LYS A 270 -13.31 1.19 37.85
C LYS A 270 -12.95 1.07 36.38
N LEU A 271 -13.56 0.12 35.66
CA LEU A 271 -13.31 -0.03 34.23
C LEU A 271 -13.72 1.22 33.45
N SER A 272 -14.86 1.84 33.78
CA SER A 272 -15.27 3.11 33.18
C SER A 272 -14.25 4.23 33.42
N GLU A 273 -13.63 4.29 34.60
CA GLU A 273 -12.56 5.25 34.90
C GLU A 273 -11.32 4.98 34.02
N THR A 274 -10.86 3.74 33.94
CA THR A 274 -9.75 3.34 33.06
C THR A 274 -10.04 3.63 31.58
N LEU A 275 -11.24 3.33 31.09
CA LEU A 275 -11.63 3.60 29.71
C LEU A 275 -11.76 5.10 29.42
N SER A 276 -12.19 5.90 30.40
CA SER A 276 -12.17 7.36 30.31
C SER A 276 -10.75 7.92 30.21
N ASN A 277 -9.82 7.40 31.03
CA ASN A 277 -8.41 7.75 30.97
C ASN A 277 -7.79 7.34 29.62
N LEU A 278 -8.14 6.16 29.11
CA LEU A 278 -7.68 5.67 27.82
C LEU A 278 -8.13 6.61 26.69
N LEU A 279 -9.42 6.93 26.62
CA LEU A 279 -9.96 7.85 25.61
C LEU A 279 -9.29 9.24 25.68
N THR A 280 -9.08 9.76 26.89
CA THR A 280 -8.36 11.01 27.11
C THR A 280 -6.92 10.93 26.62
N LYS A 281 -6.22 9.82 26.90
CA LYS A 281 -4.84 9.61 26.44
C LYS A 281 -4.77 9.52 24.92
N ILE A 282 -5.73 8.83 24.27
CA ILE A 282 -5.84 8.75 22.81
C ILE A 282 -5.94 10.15 22.21
N LYS A 283 -6.83 11.01 22.75
CA LYS A 283 -6.98 12.40 22.30
C LYS A 283 -5.66 13.18 22.40
N ASN A 284 -5.02 13.14 23.57
CA ASN A 284 -3.76 13.85 23.80
C ASN A 284 -2.62 13.40 22.86
N VAL A 285 -2.52 12.09 22.59
CA VAL A 285 -1.51 11.55 21.66
C VAL A 285 -1.85 11.93 20.22
N ALA A 286 -3.12 11.88 19.81
CA ALA A 286 -3.54 12.30 18.48
C ALA A 286 -3.26 13.79 18.21
N GLU A 287 -3.55 14.65 19.19
CA GLU A 287 -3.23 16.09 19.14
C GLU A 287 -1.71 16.33 19.05
N LYS A 288 -0.91 15.56 19.80
CA LYS A 288 0.55 15.64 19.73
C LYS A 288 1.08 15.23 18.36
N ILE A 289 0.55 14.16 17.76
CA ILE A 289 0.89 13.74 16.39
C ILE A 289 0.59 14.86 15.41
N GLN A 290 -0.60 15.46 15.51
CA GLN A 290 -1.01 16.59 14.67
C GLN A 290 -0.06 17.78 14.81
N LEU A 291 0.21 18.23 16.04
CA LEU A 291 1.05 19.39 16.32
C LEU A 291 2.51 19.17 15.88
N ASN A 292 3.05 17.96 16.07
CA ASN A 292 4.39 17.64 15.60
C ASN A 292 4.46 17.66 14.07
N THR A 293 3.44 17.12 13.40
CA THR A 293 3.37 17.13 11.93
C THR A 293 3.23 18.54 11.39
N SER A 294 2.44 19.41 12.05
CA SER A 294 2.27 20.80 11.61
C SER A 294 3.57 21.59 11.73
N LYS A 295 4.35 21.40 12.80
CA LYS A 295 5.67 22.02 12.98
C LYS A 295 6.72 21.63 11.93
N MET A 296 6.46 20.60 11.12
CA MET A 296 7.33 20.23 9.99
C MET A 296 6.99 20.99 8.71
N ILE A 297 5.99 21.88 8.75
CA ILE A 297 5.52 22.67 7.62
C ILE A 297 5.89 24.13 7.85
N ALA A 298 6.39 24.79 6.80
CA ALA A 298 6.92 26.16 6.90
C ALA A 298 5.94 27.20 7.47
N ASP A 299 4.63 27.05 7.20
CA ASP A 299 3.57 27.93 7.73
C ASP A 299 2.76 27.28 8.85
N GLU A 300 3.21 26.12 9.35
CA GLU A 300 2.56 25.29 10.38
C GLU A 300 1.11 24.89 10.07
N GLN A 301 0.70 24.93 8.79
CA GLN A 301 -0.67 24.62 8.39
C GLN A 301 -0.72 23.39 7.48
N PHE A 302 -1.68 22.51 7.71
CA PHE A 302 -1.97 21.45 6.73
C PHE A 302 -2.59 22.07 5.48
N LEU A 303 -2.54 21.34 4.37
CA LEU A 303 -3.23 21.79 3.17
C LEU A 303 -4.74 21.84 3.41
N SER A 304 -5.40 22.84 2.85
CA SER A 304 -6.84 22.83 2.69
C SER A 304 -7.24 21.97 1.48
N GLN A 305 -8.46 21.44 1.51
CA GLN A 305 -9.02 20.70 0.37
C GLN A 305 -9.09 21.58 -0.89
N SER A 306 -9.31 22.89 -0.74
CA SER A 306 -9.33 23.86 -1.83
C SER A 306 -7.95 24.07 -2.47
N GLN A 307 -6.86 24.04 -1.70
CA GLN A 307 -5.49 24.10 -2.25
C GLN A 307 -5.15 22.84 -3.06
N VAL A 308 -5.56 21.66 -2.58
CA VAL A 308 -5.43 20.42 -3.35
C VAL A 308 -6.25 20.53 -4.64
N ALA A 309 -7.50 20.99 -4.57
CA ALA A 309 -8.35 21.20 -5.73
C ALA A 309 -7.75 22.18 -6.77
N ALA A 310 -7.14 23.27 -6.30
CA ALA A 310 -6.44 24.21 -7.18
C ALA A 310 -5.24 23.56 -7.89
N THR A 311 -4.49 22.71 -7.18
CA THR A 311 -3.39 21.93 -7.78
C THR A 311 -3.92 21.02 -8.89
N ILE A 312 -5.00 20.27 -8.63
CA ILE A 312 -5.62 19.40 -9.64
C ILE A 312 -6.09 20.18 -10.86
N LEU A 313 -6.73 21.34 -10.66
CA LEU A 313 -7.16 22.21 -11.76
C LEU A 313 -5.96 22.67 -12.61
N THR A 314 -4.83 23.00 -11.98
CA THR A 314 -3.58 23.36 -12.68
C THR A 314 -3.00 22.18 -13.45
N LEU A 315 -2.99 20.97 -12.88
CA LEU A 315 -2.50 19.77 -13.57
C LEU A 315 -3.40 19.33 -14.72
N ALA A 316 -4.68 19.67 -14.68
CA ALA A 316 -5.65 19.39 -15.74
C ALA A 316 -5.60 20.36 -16.92
N ASP A 317 -4.91 21.49 -16.76
CA ASP A 317 -4.76 22.52 -17.78
C ASP A 317 -4.04 21.98 -19.04
N ASP A 318 -4.49 22.39 -20.22
CA ASP A 318 -3.97 21.91 -21.50
C ASP A 318 -2.49 22.23 -21.73
N GLU A 319 -2.01 23.38 -21.26
CA GLU A 319 -0.61 23.79 -21.42
C GLU A 319 0.27 23.10 -20.39
N MET A 320 -0.16 23.06 -19.13
CA MET A 320 0.60 22.42 -18.05
C MET A 320 0.69 20.91 -18.24
N ALA A 321 -0.42 20.24 -18.60
CA ALA A 321 -0.44 18.79 -18.75
C ALA A 321 0.54 18.30 -19.83
N LYS A 322 0.74 19.07 -20.90
CA LYS A 322 1.66 18.72 -22.00
C LYS A 322 3.12 18.59 -21.54
N ILE A 323 3.56 19.42 -20.60
CA ILE A 323 4.95 19.42 -20.12
C ILE A 323 5.15 18.51 -18.89
N LEU A 324 4.06 18.05 -18.27
CA LEU A 324 4.10 17.25 -17.04
C LEU A 324 3.71 15.77 -17.23
N ASN A 325 3.48 15.31 -18.47
CA ASN A 325 3.12 13.91 -18.72
C ASN A 325 4.13 12.93 -18.08
N GLY A 326 3.62 11.94 -17.36
CA GLY A 326 4.42 10.94 -16.64
C GLY A 326 5.14 11.47 -15.41
N LYS A 327 4.78 12.64 -14.89
CA LYS A 327 5.37 13.18 -13.66
C LYS A 327 4.50 12.88 -12.44
N VAL A 328 5.19 12.63 -11.33
CA VAL A 328 4.62 12.63 -9.99
C VAL A 328 4.94 13.98 -9.36
N ILE A 329 3.95 14.84 -9.25
CA ILE A 329 4.12 16.22 -8.80
C ILE A 329 4.11 16.25 -7.26
N PRO A 330 5.21 16.69 -6.61
CA PRO A 330 5.22 16.84 -5.17
C PRO A 330 4.20 17.91 -4.77
N GLY A 331 3.37 17.57 -3.80
CA GLY A 331 2.40 18.47 -3.19
C GLY A 331 2.61 18.58 -1.69
N ASP A 332 3.80 18.21 -1.19
CA ASP A 332 4.14 18.30 0.22
C ASP A 332 4.91 19.58 0.56
N ARG A 333 4.68 20.00 1.79
CA ARG A 333 5.36 21.12 2.44
C ARG A 333 6.09 20.65 3.71
N VAL A 334 6.22 19.33 3.87
CA VAL A 334 6.76 18.66 5.04
C VAL A 334 8.21 18.27 4.74
N PHE A 335 9.16 18.81 5.48
CA PHE A 335 10.57 18.51 5.31
C PHE A 335 11.14 17.91 6.59
N TYR A 336 11.38 16.60 6.59
CA TYR A 336 12.20 15.94 7.60
C TYR A 336 13.19 14.97 6.95
N PRO A 337 14.42 14.88 7.46
CA PRO A 337 15.38 13.90 6.98
C PRO A 337 14.87 12.50 7.30
N VAL A 338 14.92 11.61 6.31
CA VAL A 338 14.69 10.17 6.48
C VAL A 338 16.01 9.44 6.31
N ARG A 339 16.13 8.25 6.89
CA ARG A 339 17.32 7.43 6.70
C ARG A 339 17.35 6.90 5.27
N ALA A 340 18.56 6.63 4.77
CA ALA A 340 18.70 5.81 3.57
C ALA A 340 18.15 4.41 3.88
N HIS A 341 17.17 4.00 3.09
CA HIS A 341 16.52 2.69 3.22
C HIS A 341 16.85 1.75 2.06
N ILE A 342 17.41 2.30 0.98
CA ILE A 342 17.79 1.56 -0.23
C ILE A 342 19.31 1.62 -0.39
N ALA A 343 19.92 0.48 -0.69
CA ALA A 343 21.33 0.35 -1.02
C ALA A 343 21.55 -0.38 -2.34
N GLY A 344 22.69 -0.10 -3.00
CA GLY A 344 23.08 -0.80 -4.23
C GLY A 344 23.77 -2.14 -3.99
N ALA A 345 24.32 -2.36 -2.79
CA ALA A 345 25.01 -3.58 -2.40
C ALA A 345 24.74 -3.90 -0.93
N THR A 346 24.90 -5.16 -0.55
CA THR A 346 24.95 -5.54 0.87
C THR A 346 26.38 -5.46 1.40
N PRO A 347 26.59 -5.16 2.69
CA PRO A 347 27.89 -5.30 3.33
C PRO A 347 28.43 -6.73 3.18
N ASN A 348 29.73 -6.86 2.98
CA ASN A 348 30.38 -8.16 2.98
C ASN A 348 30.39 -8.73 4.40
N VAL A 349 29.94 -9.98 4.53
CA VAL A 349 29.97 -10.72 5.80
C VAL A 349 30.67 -12.07 5.59
N HIS A 350 31.14 -12.66 6.69
CA HIS A 350 31.60 -14.04 6.67
C HIS A 350 30.48 -14.98 6.23
N GLN A 351 30.88 -16.10 5.63
CA GLN A 351 29.98 -17.15 5.23
C GLN A 351 29.23 -17.70 6.47
N PRO A 352 27.88 -17.82 6.42
CA PRO A 352 27.10 -18.17 7.59
C PRO A 352 27.25 -19.65 7.93
N ASP A 353 27.24 -19.97 9.23
CA ASP A 353 27.06 -21.34 9.72
C ASP A 353 25.56 -21.62 9.94
N LEU A 354 25.01 -22.48 9.07
CA LEU A 354 23.62 -22.88 9.07
C LEU A 354 23.37 -24.27 9.65
N ASN A 355 24.38 -24.89 10.28
CA ASN A 355 24.23 -26.19 10.91
C ASN A 355 23.02 -26.22 11.87
N GLY A 356 22.10 -27.16 11.64
CA GLY A 356 20.88 -27.33 12.43
C GLY A 356 19.77 -26.31 12.17
N LYS A 357 19.97 -25.37 11.25
CA LYS A 357 19.01 -24.32 10.87
C LYS A 357 18.39 -24.62 9.50
N SER A 358 17.23 -24.03 9.26
CA SER A 358 16.49 -24.14 7.99
C SER A 358 16.20 -22.77 7.38
N VAL A 359 16.11 -22.74 6.05
CA VAL A 359 15.59 -21.61 5.28
C VAL A 359 14.42 -22.10 4.44
N LEU A 360 13.28 -21.44 4.57
CA LEU A 360 12.09 -21.76 3.80
C LEU A 360 11.98 -20.85 2.58
N PHE A 361 11.68 -21.41 1.42
CA PHE A 361 11.52 -20.70 0.17
C PHE A 361 10.05 -20.78 -0.27
N THR A 362 9.38 -19.65 -0.44
CA THR A 362 8.11 -19.58 -1.18
C THR A 362 8.39 -19.14 -2.61
N ILE A 363 7.92 -19.89 -3.60
CA ILE A 363 8.34 -19.73 -5.00
C ILE A 363 7.12 -19.53 -5.88
N ASN A 364 7.01 -18.37 -6.52
CA ASN A 364 6.02 -18.09 -7.58
C ASN A 364 6.76 -17.85 -8.91
N ALA A 365 7.33 -18.92 -9.46
CA ALA A 365 8.18 -18.85 -10.64
C ALA A 365 7.36 -18.53 -11.90
N THR A 366 7.91 -17.67 -12.74
CA THR A 366 7.30 -17.23 -14.01
C THR A 366 7.95 -17.95 -15.19
N ASP A 367 9.27 -18.09 -15.14
CA ASP A 367 10.05 -18.81 -16.14
C ASP A 367 11.15 -19.67 -15.47
N LYS A 368 11.95 -20.34 -16.32
CA LYS A 368 13.03 -21.22 -15.86
C LYS A 368 14.08 -20.50 -15.01
N THR A 369 14.36 -19.23 -15.26
CA THR A 369 15.39 -18.50 -14.51
C THR A 369 15.00 -18.29 -13.04
N ASP A 370 13.70 -18.19 -12.75
CA ASP A 370 13.19 -18.16 -11.37
C ASP A 370 13.39 -19.49 -10.66
N ALA A 371 13.17 -20.61 -11.37
CA ALA A 371 13.41 -21.96 -10.85
C ALA A 371 14.92 -22.21 -10.61
N ASP A 372 15.77 -21.82 -11.56
CA ASP A 372 17.23 -21.91 -11.45
C ASP A 372 17.75 -21.05 -10.28
N ARG A 373 17.12 -19.88 -10.02
CA ARG A 373 17.41 -19.06 -8.85
C ARG A 373 17.04 -19.74 -7.54
N ALA A 374 15.84 -20.30 -7.46
CA ALA A 374 15.41 -21.02 -6.26
C ALA A 374 16.37 -22.17 -5.94
N GLU A 375 16.76 -22.94 -6.96
CA GLU A 375 17.75 -24.00 -6.84
C GLU A 375 19.11 -23.50 -6.35
N TYR A 376 19.64 -22.45 -6.96
CA TYR A 376 20.92 -21.88 -6.58
C TYR A 376 20.94 -21.45 -5.11
N LEU A 377 19.88 -20.76 -4.64
CA LEU A 377 19.79 -20.30 -3.26
C LEU A 377 19.58 -21.45 -2.27
N ALA A 378 18.80 -22.46 -2.64
CA ALA A 378 18.63 -23.67 -1.83
C ALA A 378 19.96 -24.44 -1.67
N GLN A 379 20.69 -24.66 -2.77
CA GLN A 379 22.03 -25.27 -2.74
C GLN A 379 23.04 -24.44 -1.92
N HIS A 380 22.95 -23.11 -2.00
CA HIS A 380 23.78 -22.24 -1.18
C HIS A 380 23.49 -22.45 0.31
N VAL A 381 22.23 -22.60 0.72
CA VAL A 381 21.87 -22.92 2.11
C VAL A 381 22.44 -24.28 2.54
N GLU A 382 22.26 -25.33 1.72
CA GLU A 382 22.73 -26.69 2.01
C GLU A 382 24.25 -26.77 2.10
N LYS A 383 24.97 -26.09 1.21
CA LYS A 383 26.44 -26.00 1.24
C LYS A 383 26.98 -25.36 2.53
N ASN A 384 26.16 -24.55 3.20
CA ASN A 384 26.47 -23.91 4.47
C ASN A 384 25.97 -24.69 5.70
N GLY A 385 25.55 -25.94 5.51
CA GLY A 385 25.12 -26.85 6.59
C GLY A 385 23.65 -26.72 6.98
N GLY A 386 22.89 -25.85 6.31
CA GLY A 386 21.46 -25.66 6.55
C GLY A 386 20.58 -26.61 5.75
N LYS A 387 19.26 -26.55 5.97
CA LYS A 387 18.28 -27.22 5.13
C LYS A 387 17.43 -26.22 4.36
N ALA A 388 17.19 -26.50 3.07
CA ALA A 388 16.26 -25.74 2.26
C ALA A 388 14.90 -26.46 2.17
N VAL A 389 13.81 -25.71 2.38
CA VAL A 389 12.43 -26.23 2.22
C VAL A 389 11.71 -25.36 1.21
N CYS A 390 11.09 -25.96 0.20
CA CYS A 390 10.44 -25.21 -0.88
C CYS A 390 8.91 -25.37 -0.85
N ILE A 391 8.19 -24.25 -0.82
CA ILE A 391 6.74 -24.21 -1.10
C ILE A 391 6.56 -23.52 -2.46
N ILE A 392 6.07 -24.25 -3.43
CA ILE A 392 5.87 -23.78 -4.79
C ILE A 392 4.41 -23.34 -4.92
N SER A 393 4.17 -22.14 -5.45
CA SER A 393 2.84 -21.65 -5.74
C SER A 393 2.15 -22.55 -6.77
N GLU A 394 0.89 -22.91 -6.53
CA GLU A 394 0.04 -23.59 -7.52
C GLU A 394 -0.09 -22.81 -8.84
N ASP A 395 0.09 -21.47 -8.79
CA ASP A 395 0.04 -20.59 -9.97
C ASP A 395 1.33 -20.67 -10.80
N THR A 396 2.38 -21.36 -10.32
CA THR A 396 3.61 -21.63 -11.07
C THR A 396 3.33 -22.63 -12.20
N PRO A 397 3.84 -22.44 -13.43
CA PRO A 397 3.69 -23.42 -14.51
C PRO A 397 4.12 -24.84 -14.10
N LYS A 398 3.34 -25.85 -14.48
CA LYS A 398 3.52 -27.24 -14.03
C LYS A 398 4.92 -27.81 -14.29
N GLU A 399 5.49 -27.51 -15.45
CA GLU A 399 6.86 -27.92 -15.81
C GLU A 399 7.91 -27.38 -14.83
N LEU A 400 7.74 -26.16 -14.34
CA LEU A 400 8.63 -25.55 -13.35
C LEU A 400 8.41 -26.13 -11.96
N GLN A 401 7.16 -26.43 -11.59
CA GLN A 401 6.86 -27.14 -10.34
C GLN A 401 7.59 -28.49 -10.30
N ASP A 402 7.51 -29.26 -11.38
CA ASP A 402 8.12 -30.58 -11.49
C ASP A 402 9.67 -30.48 -11.50
N SER A 403 10.21 -29.47 -12.19
CA SER A 403 11.66 -29.18 -12.21
C SER A 403 12.23 -28.87 -10.82
N ILE A 404 11.54 -28.07 -10.01
CA ILE A 404 11.98 -27.74 -8.64
C ILE A 404 11.81 -28.96 -7.74
N SER A 405 10.69 -29.68 -7.84
CA SER A 405 10.37 -30.83 -7.00
C SER A 405 11.27 -32.04 -7.25
N GLY A 406 11.85 -32.15 -8.45
CA GLY A 406 12.85 -33.17 -8.74
C GLY A 406 14.19 -32.97 -8.04
N LYS A 407 14.45 -31.80 -7.44
CA LYS A 407 15.76 -31.42 -6.89
C LYS A 407 15.76 -31.21 -5.37
N PHE A 408 14.65 -30.74 -4.82
CA PHE A 408 14.54 -30.42 -3.39
C PHE A 408 13.26 -30.98 -2.79
N HIS A 409 13.21 -31.06 -1.46
CA HIS A 409 11.97 -31.31 -0.76
C HIS A 409 11.02 -30.13 -0.94
N SER A 410 9.96 -30.32 -1.73
CA SER A 410 8.99 -29.28 -2.04
C SER A 410 7.54 -29.73 -1.96
N HIS A 411 6.66 -28.74 -1.77
CA HIS A 411 5.21 -28.92 -1.80
C HIS A 411 4.57 -27.85 -2.67
N VAL A 412 3.56 -28.22 -3.45
CA VAL A 412 2.74 -27.25 -4.19
C VAL A 412 1.60 -26.79 -3.29
N SER A 413 1.39 -25.47 -3.19
CA SER A 413 0.41 -24.88 -2.28
C SER A 413 -0.19 -23.60 -2.85
N ASP A 414 -1.41 -23.29 -2.42
CA ASP A 414 -2.00 -21.97 -2.62
C ASP A 414 -1.31 -20.95 -1.68
N LEU A 415 -0.50 -20.06 -2.25
CA LEU A 415 0.16 -18.99 -1.50
C LEU A 415 -0.75 -17.77 -1.23
N LYS A 416 -1.96 -17.74 -1.79
CA LYS A 416 -2.97 -16.71 -1.49
C LYS A 416 -3.68 -17.02 -0.16
N ASN A 417 -3.62 -18.28 0.29
CA ASN A 417 -4.20 -18.76 1.53
C ASN A 417 -3.20 -18.65 2.71
N PRO A 418 -3.44 -17.75 3.69
CA PRO A 418 -2.56 -17.60 4.85
C PRO A 418 -2.47 -18.86 5.72
N GLU A 419 -3.53 -19.67 5.80
CA GLU A 419 -3.57 -20.87 6.64
C GLU A 419 -2.64 -21.96 6.11
N GLU A 420 -2.58 -22.13 4.79
CA GLU A 420 -1.67 -23.09 4.16
C GLU A 420 -0.20 -22.66 4.36
N ILE A 421 0.13 -21.37 4.19
CA ILE A 421 1.49 -20.87 4.46
C ILE A 421 1.88 -21.12 5.93
N GLN A 422 0.98 -20.82 6.88
CA GLN A 422 1.21 -21.04 8.30
C GLN A 422 1.47 -22.53 8.60
N LYS A 423 0.61 -23.42 8.08
CA LYS A 423 0.73 -24.88 8.22
C LYS A 423 2.07 -25.39 7.70
N TRP A 424 2.53 -24.89 6.56
CA TRP A 424 3.82 -25.29 6.00
C TRP A 424 5.01 -24.77 6.80
N LEU A 425 4.97 -23.54 7.32
CA LEU A 425 5.99 -23.01 8.24
C LEU A 425 6.13 -23.90 9.48
N GLU A 426 5.01 -24.27 10.11
CA GLU A 426 5.00 -25.13 11.29
C GLU A 426 5.47 -26.56 10.98
N THR A 427 5.03 -27.12 9.85
CA THR A 427 5.40 -28.47 9.41
C THR A 427 6.88 -28.55 9.06
N ALA A 428 7.39 -27.56 8.31
CA ALA A 428 8.80 -27.46 7.98
C ALA A 428 9.64 -27.33 9.25
N SER A 429 9.24 -26.48 10.20
CA SER A 429 9.99 -26.30 11.43
C SER A 429 10.08 -27.57 12.28
N LYS A 430 8.98 -28.33 12.40
CA LYS A 430 8.95 -29.60 13.15
C LYS A 430 9.84 -30.67 12.54
N ASN A 431 9.92 -30.75 11.21
CA ASN A 431 10.60 -31.84 10.52
C ASN A 431 12.04 -31.50 10.11
N MET A 432 12.34 -30.22 9.86
CA MET A 432 13.59 -29.78 9.22
C MET A 432 14.50 -28.98 10.16
N GLY A 433 13.99 -28.45 11.27
CA GLY A 433 14.75 -27.67 12.25
C GLY A 433 14.22 -26.24 12.36
N GLU A 434 14.86 -25.41 13.18
CA GLU A 434 14.46 -24.01 13.36
C GLU A 434 14.60 -23.26 12.02
N ILE A 435 13.53 -22.63 11.55
CA ILE A 435 13.58 -21.77 10.37
C ILE A 435 14.09 -20.41 10.85
N ILE A 436 15.21 -19.95 10.29
CA ILE A 436 15.78 -18.64 10.63
C ILE A 436 15.44 -17.57 9.61
N ALA A 437 15.07 -17.99 8.40
CA ALA A 437 14.76 -17.11 7.29
C ALA A 437 13.67 -17.70 6.39
N VAL A 438 12.80 -16.81 5.90
CA VAL A 438 11.80 -17.10 4.88
C VAL A 438 12.11 -16.25 3.64
N VAL A 439 12.34 -16.89 2.50
CA VAL A 439 12.70 -16.26 1.24
C VAL A 439 11.54 -16.40 0.25
N ASN A 440 10.93 -15.28 -0.12
CA ASN A 440 9.85 -15.21 -1.08
C ASN A 440 10.34 -14.79 -2.47
N ILE A 441 10.34 -15.72 -3.43
CA ILE A 441 10.70 -15.49 -4.82
C ILE A 441 9.43 -15.18 -5.60
N THR A 442 9.23 -13.91 -5.95
CA THR A 442 8.03 -13.43 -6.65
C THR A 442 8.06 -13.69 -8.16
N GLY A 443 9.23 -13.93 -8.73
CA GLY A 443 9.43 -14.13 -10.17
C GLY A 443 9.42 -12.83 -10.97
N LYS A 444 9.00 -12.92 -12.24
CA LYS A 444 8.97 -11.80 -13.19
C LYS A 444 7.56 -11.37 -13.51
N VAL A 445 7.39 -10.09 -13.86
CA VAL A 445 6.16 -9.67 -14.53
C VAL A 445 6.08 -10.40 -15.87
N PRO A 446 5.01 -11.17 -16.16
CA PRO A 446 4.87 -11.90 -17.42
C PRO A 446 4.94 -10.98 -18.64
N GLU A 447 5.30 -11.54 -19.79
CA GLU A 447 5.36 -10.79 -21.04
C GLU A 447 3.94 -10.52 -21.59
N PHE A 448 3.60 -9.24 -21.71
CA PHE A 448 2.40 -8.73 -22.38
C PHE A 448 2.66 -7.31 -22.90
N SER A 449 1.81 -6.84 -23.83
CA SER A 449 1.98 -5.56 -24.53
C SER A 449 1.91 -4.36 -23.57
N LYS A 450 0.73 -4.07 -23.02
CA LYS A 450 0.45 -2.91 -22.16
C LYS A 450 -0.37 -3.34 -20.95
N LEU A 451 -0.19 -2.69 -19.81
CA LEU A 451 -1.07 -2.87 -18.65
C LEU A 451 -2.51 -2.52 -18.99
N ILE A 452 -2.74 -1.43 -19.73
CA ILE A 452 -4.09 -0.98 -20.08
C ILE A 452 -4.89 -1.95 -20.97
N ASP A 453 -4.23 -2.96 -21.56
CA ASP A 453 -4.87 -3.98 -22.39
C ASP A 453 -5.27 -5.24 -21.59
N LEU A 454 -4.86 -5.32 -20.31
CA LEU A 454 -5.19 -6.46 -19.45
C LEU A 454 -6.69 -6.51 -19.12
N SER A 455 -7.23 -7.71 -19.09
CA SER A 455 -8.50 -7.97 -18.41
C SER A 455 -8.38 -7.72 -16.91
N ARG A 456 -9.52 -7.51 -16.24
CA ARG A 456 -9.54 -7.33 -14.79
C ARG A 456 -8.92 -8.52 -14.05
N LYS A 457 -9.20 -9.73 -14.51
CA LYS A 457 -8.66 -10.98 -13.95
C LYS A 457 -7.14 -11.04 -14.06
N GLU A 458 -6.56 -10.65 -15.19
CA GLU A 458 -5.10 -10.64 -15.37
C GLU A 458 -4.44 -9.58 -14.48
N TRP A 459 -5.04 -8.40 -14.35
CA TRP A 459 -4.57 -7.38 -13.42
C TRP A 459 -4.61 -7.86 -11.97
N ASP A 460 -5.73 -8.43 -11.53
CA ASP A 460 -5.89 -8.94 -10.18
C ASP A 460 -4.88 -10.05 -9.88
N ALA A 461 -4.56 -10.92 -10.86
CA ALA A 461 -3.52 -11.94 -10.72
C ALA A 461 -2.12 -11.33 -10.51
N LEU A 462 -1.78 -10.21 -11.17
CA LEU A 462 -0.52 -9.51 -10.94
C LEU A 462 -0.47 -8.86 -9.56
N VAL A 463 -1.58 -8.25 -9.12
CA VAL A 463 -1.71 -7.67 -7.77
C VAL A 463 -1.55 -8.75 -6.70
N ASP A 464 -2.16 -9.92 -6.89
CA ASP A 464 -1.99 -11.05 -5.99
C ASP A 464 -0.53 -11.51 -5.96
N LYS A 465 0.08 -11.71 -7.12
CA LYS A 465 1.46 -12.20 -7.25
C LYS A 465 2.49 -11.29 -6.59
N PHE A 466 2.39 -9.98 -6.79
CA PHE A 466 3.46 -9.05 -6.40
C PHE A 466 3.14 -8.19 -5.17
N ILE A 467 1.92 -8.23 -4.64
CA ILE A 467 1.53 -7.43 -3.47
C ILE A 467 0.90 -8.31 -2.40
N ASN A 468 -0.20 -9.01 -2.71
CA ASN A 468 -0.96 -9.73 -1.68
C ASN A 468 -0.24 -10.99 -1.17
N ILE A 469 0.39 -11.76 -2.06
CA ILE A 469 1.18 -12.95 -1.68
C ILE A 469 2.40 -12.53 -0.85
N PRO A 470 3.26 -11.56 -1.28
CA PRO A 470 4.36 -11.08 -0.44
C PRO A 470 3.91 -10.60 0.94
N ALA A 471 2.83 -9.83 1.03
CA ALA A 471 2.28 -9.39 2.31
C ALA A 471 1.85 -10.59 3.19
N THR A 472 1.16 -11.56 2.59
CA THR A 472 0.73 -12.79 3.29
C THR A 472 1.93 -13.58 3.81
N VAL A 473 2.95 -13.81 2.98
CA VAL A 473 4.17 -14.53 3.37
C VAL A 473 4.90 -13.80 4.49
N ILE A 474 5.06 -12.48 4.40
CA ILE A 474 5.70 -11.67 5.46
C ILE A 474 4.93 -11.79 6.78
N GLN A 475 3.61 -11.61 6.76
CA GLN A 475 2.82 -11.62 7.99
C GLN A 475 2.78 -13.02 8.63
N ARG A 476 2.66 -14.09 7.84
CA ARG A 476 2.72 -15.47 8.34
C ARG A 476 4.11 -15.83 8.86
N SER A 477 5.17 -15.30 8.25
CA SER A 477 6.52 -15.44 8.79
C SER A 477 6.67 -14.77 10.16
N PHE A 478 6.04 -13.61 10.37
CA PHE A 478 6.02 -12.97 11.68
C PHE A 478 5.27 -13.80 12.72
N GLU A 479 4.11 -14.37 12.37
CA GLU A 479 3.38 -15.27 13.27
C GLU A 479 4.19 -16.54 13.58
N TYR A 480 4.99 -17.04 12.64
CA TYR A 480 5.91 -18.15 12.90
C TYR A 480 7.04 -17.75 13.88
N PHE A 481 7.72 -16.63 13.63
CA PHE A 481 8.85 -16.17 14.47
C PHE A 481 8.38 -15.68 15.85
N ILE A 482 7.17 -15.14 15.94
CA ILE A 482 6.53 -14.63 17.17
C ILE A 482 5.08 -15.14 17.24
N PRO A 483 4.85 -16.41 17.61
CA PRO A 483 3.50 -16.95 17.74
C PRO A 483 2.64 -16.12 18.71
N GLY A 484 1.46 -15.71 18.25
CA GLY A 484 0.55 -14.81 18.97
C GLY A 484 0.98 -13.35 19.02
N GLY A 485 2.06 -12.96 18.33
CA GLY A 485 2.63 -11.62 18.38
C GLY A 485 1.69 -10.54 17.85
N GLY A 486 0.83 -10.84 16.87
CA GLY A 486 -0.19 -9.87 16.41
C GLY A 486 -1.10 -9.43 17.56
N LYS A 487 -1.55 -10.41 18.37
CA LYS A 487 -2.40 -10.20 19.54
C LYS A 487 -1.65 -9.59 20.73
N ASP A 488 -0.42 -10.03 20.98
CA ASP A 488 0.43 -9.49 22.04
C ASP A 488 1.75 -8.92 21.48
N PRO A 489 1.80 -7.62 21.16
CA PRO A 489 2.98 -7.00 20.56
C PRO A 489 4.21 -7.02 21.47
N ARG A 490 4.06 -7.26 22.79
CA ARG A 490 5.19 -7.36 23.73
C ARG A 490 6.09 -8.55 23.42
N LEU A 491 5.55 -9.58 22.76
CA LEU A 491 6.28 -10.79 22.38
C LEU A 491 7.37 -10.52 21.32
N TYR A 492 7.29 -9.40 20.59
CA TYR A 492 8.25 -9.05 19.54
C TYR A 492 9.62 -8.63 20.05
N LYS A 493 9.68 -8.14 21.30
CA LYS A 493 10.88 -7.51 21.85
C LYS A 493 12.08 -8.47 21.75
N ASP A 494 13.15 -7.99 21.11
CA ASP A 494 14.42 -8.71 20.92
C ASP A 494 14.34 -10.03 20.12
N LYS A 495 13.17 -10.40 19.58
CA LYS A 495 13.00 -11.59 18.73
C LYS A 495 13.71 -11.40 17.40
N ARG A 496 14.28 -12.49 16.86
CA ARG A 496 15.03 -12.52 15.61
C ARG A 496 14.30 -13.38 14.57
N GLY A 497 14.50 -13.03 13.32
CA GLY A 497 13.91 -13.70 12.17
C GLY A 497 14.11 -12.85 10.92
N VAL A 498 14.27 -13.50 9.78
CA VAL A 498 14.50 -12.82 8.51
C VAL A 498 13.39 -13.18 7.54
N VAL A 499 12.78 -12.18 6.94
CA VAL A 499 11.97 -12.37 5.74
C VAL A 499 12.68 -11.67 4.59
N MET A 500 12.81 -12.32 3.45
CA MET A 500 13.47 -11.77 2.27
C MET A 500 12.53 -11.90 1.08
N THR A 501 12.04 -10.79 0.53
CA THR A 501 11.28 -10.79 -0.73
C THR A 501 12.22 -10.49 -1.89
N ILE A 502 12.18 -11.31 -2.93
CA ILE A 502 12.99 -11.18 -4.14
C ILE A 502 12.06 -10.88 -5.32
N GLY A 503 12.27 -9.74 -5.95
CA GLY A 503 11.61 -9.35 -7.19
C GLY A 503 10.47 -8.31 -7.02
N PRO A 504 9.70 -8.05 -8.10
CA PRO A 504 9.90 -8.66 -9.41
C PRO A 504 11.22 -8.25 -10.06
N ASP A 505 11.79 -9.08 -10.92
CA ASP A 505 13.01 -8.76 -11.66
C ASP A 505 12.78 -7.65 -12.69
N LEU A 506 13.81 -6.85 -12.96
CA LEU A 506 13.81 -6.01 -14.15
C LEU A 506 13.87 -6.87 -15.42
N PRO A 507 13.28 -6.39 -16.52
CA PRO A 507 13.44 -7.04 -17.83
C PRO A 507 14.92 -7.10 -18.21
N VAL A 508 15.29 -8.14 -18.96
CA VAL A 508 16.66 -8.38 -19.41
C VAL A 508 16.73 -8.36 -20.94
N GLY A 509 17.79 -7.77 -21.49
CA GLY A 509 18.03 -7.76 -22.93
C GLY A 509 18.69 -6.49 -23.43
N LYS A 510 19.16 -6.52 -24.68
CA LYS A 510 19.87 -5.39 -25.31
C LYS A 510 18.98 -4.20 -25.64
N LYS A 511 17.67 -4.41 -25.75
CA LYS A 511 16.68 -3.40 -26.15
C LYS A 511 15.43 -3.53 -25.27
N ILE A 512 15.48 -2.89 -24.11
CA ILE A 512 14.34 -2.82 -23.20
C ILE A 512 13.70 -1.45 -23.34
N SER A 513 12.39 -1.40 -23.57
CA SER A 513 11.68 -0.13 -23.68
C SER A 513 11.50 0.55 -22.32
N GLY A 514 11.20 1.84 -22.31
CA GLY A 514 10.80 2.53 -21.07
C GLY A 514 9.50 1.95 -20.48
N SER A 515 8.58 1.53 -21.35
CA SER A 515 7.32 0.90 -20.97
C SER A 515 7.53 -0.44 -20.25
N ASP A 516 8.43 -1.30 -20.74
CA ASP A 516 8.71 -2.59 -20.09
C ASP A 516 9.23 -2.43 -18.66
N ARG A 517 10.13 -1.46 -18.44
CA ARG A 517 10.60 -1.13 -17.09
C ARG A 517 9.47 -0.54 -16.24
N ALA A 518 8.68 0.37 -16.81
CA ALA A 518 7.60 1.03 -16.07
C ALA A 518 6.53 0.03 -15.58
N LYS A 519 6.24 -1.03 -16.36
CA LYS A 519 5.34 -2.13 -15.94
C LYS A 519 5.83 -2.81 -14.66
N VAL A 520 7.12 -3.15 -14.60
CA VAL A 520 7.74 -3.76 -13.41
C VAL A 520 7.78 -2.78 -12.23
N GLU A 521 8.06 -1.52 -12.50
CA GLU A 521 8.13 -0.49 -11.46
C GLU A 521 6.80 -0.26 -10.75
N VAL A 522 5.63 -0.54 -11.37
CA VAL A 522 4.34 -0.51 -10.65
C VAL A 522 4.38 -1.35 -9.38
N PHE A 523 4.93 -2.56 -9.48
CA PHE A 523 4.96 -3.51 -8.37
C PHE A 523 6.16 -3.27 -7.44
N ARG A 524 7.33 -2.90 -7.98
CA ARG A 524 8.46 -2.48 -7.13
C ARG A 524 8.13 -1.24 -6.31
N GLY A 525 7.39 -0.30 -6.90
CA GLY A 525 6.85 0.89 -6.24
C GLY A 525 5.87 0.57 -5.14
N ALA A 526 5.19 -0.58 -5.18
CA ALA A 526 4.39 -1.07 -4.06
C ALA A 526 5.28 -1.58 -2.92
N LEU A 527 6.28 -2.41 -3.25
CA LEU A 527 7.09 -3.14 -2.28
C LEU A 527 8.06 -2.25 -1.51
N ARG A 528 8.61 -1.18 -2.13
CA ARG A 528 9.58 -0.29 -1.48
C ARG A 528 9.01 0.43 -0.23
N PRO A 529 7.95 1.24 -0.34
CA PRO A 529 7.41 1.94 0.83
C PRO A 529 6.73 0.99 1.82
N PHE A 530 6.18 -0.13 1.35
CA PHE A 530 5.65 -1.20 2.21
C PHE A 530 6.74 -1.81 3.10
N THR A 531 7.83 -2.29 2.50
CA THR A 531 8.96 -2.89 3.23
C THR A 531 9.54 -1.92 4.25
N THR A 532 9.67 -0.64 3.87
CA THR A 532 10.20 0.39 4.76
C THR A 532 9.28 0.67 5.94
N THR A 533 7.97 0.74 5.70
CA THR A 533 6.97 0.96 6.76
C THR A 533 6.95 -0.21 7.75
N VAL A 534 6.89 -1.45 7.25
CA VAL A 534 6.93 -2.66 8.08
C VAL A 534 8.18 -2.70 8.97
N ASN A 535 9.37 -2.40 8.42
CA ASN A 535 10.58 -2.40 9.24
C ASN A 535 10.63 -1.27 10.27
N GLN A 536 10.07 -0.10 9.96
CA GLN A 536 9.99 0.97 10.96
C GLN A 536 9.08 0.58 12.12
N GLU A 537 8.00 -0.17 11.87
CA GLU A 537 7.18 -0.73 12.94
C GLU A 537 7.97 -1.74 13.76
N LEU A 538 8.63 -2.70 13.10
CA LEU A 538 9.42 -3.72 13.77
C LEU A 538 10.51 -3.09 14.66
N SER A 539 11.27 -2.11 14.17
CA SER A 539 12.37 -1.50 14.90
C SER A 539 11.90 -0.48 15.94
N ASP A 540 11.08 0.49 15.53
CA ASP A 540 10.85 1.69 16.33
C ASP A 540 9.66 1.52 17.28
N VAL A 541 8.68 0.69 16.91
CA VAL A 541 7.45 0.46 17.67
C VAL A 541 7.53 -0.83 18.47
N LEU A 542 7.77 -1.96 17.81
CA LEU A 542 7.74 -3.29 18.41
C LEU A 542 9.06 -3.70 19.08
N LYS A 543 10.14 -2.93 18.88
CA LYS A 543 11.49 -3.20 19.40
C LYS A 543 11.99 -4.61 19.07
N SER A 544 11.63 -5.08 17.88
CA SER A 544 12.01 -6.39 17.36
C SER A 544 13.36 -6.33 16.65
N LYS A 545 14.04 -7.47 16.61
CA LYS A 545 15.19 -7.74 15.73
C LYS A 545 14.79 -8.55 14.49
N VAL A 546 13.50 -8.88 14.34
CA VAL A 546 12.95 -9.39 13.08
C VAL A 546 13.05 -8.30 12.02
N ARG A 547 13.44 -8.66 10.80
CA ARG A 547 13.55 -7.73 9.66
C ARG A 547 12.95 -8.35 8.41
N SER A 548 12.34 -7.50 7.58
CA SER A 548 11.83 -7.86 6.26
C SER A 548 12.67 -7.15 5.20
N PHE A 549 13.48 -7.86 4.45
CA PHE A 549 14.33 -7.30 3.40
C PHE A 549 13.68 -7.45 2.03
N LEU A 550 13.89 -6.46 1.17
CA LEU A 550 13.49 -6.49 -0.23
C LEU A 550 14.75 -6.49 -1.11
N VAL A 551 14.88 -7.48 -1.99
CA VAL A 551 15.92 -7.52 -3.02
C VAL A 551 15.25 -7.31 -4.37
N LEU A 552 15.76 -6.34 -5.13
CA LEU A 552 15.26 -5.94 -6.44
C LEU A 552 16.30 -6.32 -7.50
N PRO A 553 16.18 -7.50 -8.15
CA PRO A 553 17.23 -8.01 -9.05
C PRO A 553 17.23 -7.36 -10.43
N GLY A 554 18.37 -7.39 -11.09
CA GLY A 554 18.56 -6.86 -12.44
C GLY A 554 18.90 -5.38 -12.47
N THR A 555 19.20 -4.89 -13.66
CA THR A 555 19.77 -3.55 -13.85
C THR A 555 18.96 -2.71 -14.85
N VAL A 556 19.07 -1.40 -14.73
CA VAL A 556 18.48 -0.44 -15.68
C VAL A 556 19.02 -0.65 -17.09
N ASP A 557 20.28 -1.08 -17.24
CA ASP A 557 20.90 -1.39 -18.55
C ASP A 557 20.56 -2.78 -19.11
N GLY A 558 19.75 -3.58 -18.40
CA GLY A 558 19.20 -4.83 -18.92
C GLY A 558 20.14 -6.02 -18.85
N LYS A 559 21.00 -6.08 -17.84
CA LYS A 559 21.86 -7.23 -17.57
C LYS A 559 21.11 -8.27 -16.74
N GLU A 560 21.47 -9.55 -16.96
CA GLU A 560 20.98 -10.66 -16.16
C GLU A 560 21.32 -10.45 -14.68
N PRO A 561 20.34 -10.66 -13.77
CA PRO A 561 20.60 -10.66 -12.33
C PRO A 561 21.62 -11.74 -11.93
N LYS A 562 22.45 -11.44 -10.93
CA LYS A 562 23.43 -12.42 -10.42
C LYS A 562 22.94 -13.10 -9.14
N ASN A 563 22.59 -14.38 -9.24
CA ASN A 563 22.16 -15.19 -8.07
C ASN A 563 23.22 -15.22 -6.95
N GLU A 564 24.51 -15.11 -7.29
CA GLU A 564 25.60 -14.99 -6.31
C GLU A 564 25.44 -13.75 -5.41
N ARG A 565 25.08 -12.59 -5.98
CA ARG A 565 24.87 -11.36 -5.22
C ARG A 565 23.63 -11.44 -4.33
N ILE A 566 22.58 -12.13 -4.80
CA ILE A 566 21.39 -12.41 -4.01
C ILE A 566 21.73 -13.34 -2.83
N ALA A 567 22.57 -14.35 -3.04
CA ALA A 567 23.05 -15.24 -1.97
C ALA A 567 23.93 -14.49 -0.95
N GLN A 568 24.80 -13.58 -1.41
CA GLN A 568 25.57 -12.68 -0.53
C GLN A 568 24.64 -11.79 0.32
N ALA A 569 23.55 -11.29 -0.27
CA ALA A 569 22.56 -10.53 0.46
C ALA A 569 21.87 -11.37 1.54
N LEU A 570 21.47 -12.62 1.23
CA LEU A 570 20.93 -13.56 2.22
C LEU A 570 21.91 -13.78 3.38
N ASN A 571 23.21 -13.95 3.10
CA ASN A 571 24.24 -14.09 4.14
C ASN A 571 24.28 -12.87 5.07
N PHE A 572 24.22 -11.65 4.51
CA PHE A 572 24.17 -10.44 5.31
C PHE A 572 22.89 -10.40 6.16
N PHE A 573 21.73 -10.69 5.58
CA PHE A 573 20.45 -10.61 6.28
C PHE A 573 20.34 -11.54 7.48
N ILE A 574 20.91 -12.74 7.40
CA ILE A 574 20.91 -13.71 8.51
C ILE A 574 22.09 -13.53 9.49
N SER A 575 22.97 -12.55 9.24
CA SER A 575 24.09 -12.25 10.13
C SER A 575 23.66 -11.51 11.41
N GLU A 576 24.57 -11.42 12.37
CA GLU A 576 24.35 -10.69 13.62
C GLU A 576 24.19 -9.17 13.42
N ASN A 577 24.71 -8.61 12.32
CA ASN A 577 24.76 -7.17 12.08
C ASN A 577 23.50 -6.62 11.39
N SER A 578 22.72 -7.46 10.71
CA SER A 578 21.56 -7.02 9.93
C SER A 578 20.46 -6.29 10.73
N PRO A 579 20.18 -6.61 12.01
CA PRO A 579 19.13 -5.93 12.76
C PRO A 579 19.39 -4.44 13.00
N GLU A 580 20.65 -4.01 12.94
CA GLU A 580 21.06 -2.60 13.12
C GLU A 580 21.03 -1.81 11.80
N SER A 581 20.85 -2.49 10.67
CA SER A 581 20.78 -1.85 9.35
C SER A 581 19.58 -0.93 9.23
N ALA A 582 19.82 0.31 8.77
CA ALA A 582 18.74 1.19 8.31
C ALA A 582 18.28 0.83 6.89
N GLU A 583 19.15 0.20 6.11
CA GLU A 583 18.93 -0.25 4.75
C GLU A 583 18.16 -1.58 4.78
N VAL A 584 17.00 -1.60 4.13
CA VAL A 584 16.09 -2.76 4.08
C VAL A 584 15.70 -3.14 2.66
N ILE A 585 16.14 -2.36 1.67
CA ILE A 585 15.91 -2.59 0.24
C ILE A 585 17.26 -2.60 -0.47
N PHE A 586 17.49 -3.59 -1.33
CA PHE A 586 18.78 -3.79 -1.99
C PHE A 586 18.60 -4.01 -3.49
N CYS A 587 19.13 -3.07 -4.29
CA CYS A 587 19.25 -3.18 -5.74
C CYS A 587 20.60 -3.83 -6.10
N VAL A 588 20.78 -5.08 -5.69
CA VAL A 588 22.09 -5.77 -5.61
C VAL A 588 22.87 -5.82 -6.91
N ASP A 589 22.21 -5.66 -8.06
CA ASP A 589 22.86 -5.73 -9.36
C ASP A 589 23.36 -4.38 -9.90
N GLU A 590 22.91 -3.25 -9.35
CA GLU A 590 23.23 -1.88 -9.78
C GLU A 590 24.62 -1.39 -9.35
N VAL A 591 25.42 -2.26 -8.73
CA VAL A 591 26.81 -1.96 -8.34
C VAL A 591 27.67 -1.79 -9.60
N ARG A 592 28.26 -0.61 -9.75
CA ARG A 592 29.22 -0.27 -10.81
C ARG A 592 30.62 -0.79 -10.53
#